data_AF-A0A973SMN0-F1
#
_entry.id   AF-A0A973SMN0-F1
#
_cell.length_a   1.000
_cell.length_b   1.000
_cell.length_c   1.000
_cell.angle_alpha   90.00
_cell.angle_beta   90.00
_cell.angle_gamma   90.00
#
_symmetry.space_group_name_H-M   'P 1'
#
loop_
_entity.id
_entity.type
_entity.pdbx_description
1 polymer ?
#
loop_
_entity_poly.entity_id
_entity_poly.type
_entity_poly.pdbx_seq_one_letter_code
_entity_poly.pdbx_strand_id
1 'polypeptide(L)'
;QNPSAPASPEPTGSGPTPDPGPSDEPADPGDPSPIPLPTVTVTVTVTVQPAAPVCTRGTSGARLTAAQWAVEMHRNSGKLPDATLTCYLGLVQKASPVFPELTKASSLGKAYRVLRTAKTGRNRLDAALLAGWLNWANGANGTATLKSAEKIRLTAKSTATALKKAATSLGA
;
A
#
# COMPACT_ATOMS: atom_id res chain seq x y z
N GLN A 1 44.26 7.97 -34.72
CA GLN A 1 44.23 9.22 -35.50
C GLN A 1 44.61 8.88 -36.93
N ASN A 2 43.67 8.97 -37.86
CA ASN A 2 43.92 9.38 -39.24
C ASN A 2 42.61 10.05 -39.74
N PRO A 3 42.66 11.23 -40.39
CA PRO A 3 41.53 12.15 -40.56
C PRO A 3 40.92 12.13 -41.97
N SER A 4 39.93 13.02 -42.16
CA SER A 4 39.47 13.64 -43.42
C SER A 4 38.13 13.17 -44.02
N ALA A 5 37.11 14.02 -43.83
CA ALA A 5 36.02 14.35 -44.77
C ALA A 5 36.61 15.14 -45.98
N PRO A 6 35.86 15.64 -47.02
CA PRO A 6 34.41 15.79 -47.18
C PRO A 6 33.85 15.60 -48.63
N ALA A 7 32.56 15.93 -48.82
CA ALA A 7 31.92 16.55 -50.01
C ALA A 7 30.78 15.77 -50.69
N SER A 8 29.58 16.38 -50.65
CA SER A 8 28.43 16.16 -51.54
C SER A 8 28.56 17.07 -52.77
N PRO A 9 27.99 16.69 -53.93
CA PRO A 9 27.01 17.60 -54.54
C PRO A 9 25.79 16.89 -55.20
N GLU A 10 24.63 17.55 -55.13
CA GLU A 10 23.48 17.40 -56.04
C GLU A 10 23.80 18.01 -57.43
N PRO A 11 22.88 18.19 -58.40
CA PRO A 11 21.63 17.49 -58.78
C PRO A 11 21.73 17.01 -60.26
N THR A 12 20.71 16.35 -60.81
CA THR A 12 20.52 16.34 -62.28
C THR A 12 19.04 16.21 -62.64
N GLY A 13 18.49 17.28 -63.19
CA GLY A 13 17.19 17.31 -63.85
C GLY A 13 17.31 17.63 -65.35
N SER A 14 16.17 17.54 -66.04
CA SER A 14 15.85 17.92 -67.44
C SER A 14 15.89 16.76 -68.43
N GLY A 15 14.87 16.45 -69.24
CA GLY A 15 13.56 17.05 -69.57
C GLY A 15 12.78 16.04 -70.46
N PRO A 16 11.80 16.41 -71.33
CA PRO A 16 11.20 17.71 -71.64
C PRO A 16 9.65 17.77 -71.51
N THR A 17 9.09 18.99 -71.44
CA THR A 17 7.66 19.31 -71.65
C THR A 17 7.40 19.58 -73.14
N PRO A 18 6.25 19.12 -73.69
CA PRO A 18 5.32 20.07 -74.34
C PRO A 18 3.84 19.78 -74.02
N ASP A 19 3.11 20.83 -73.62
CA ASP A 19 1.64 20.96 -73.63
C ASP A 19 1.21 21.53 -75.01
N PRO A 20 0.14 21.01 -75.65
CA PRO A 20 -1.14 21.74 -75.68
C PRO A 20 -2.40 20.85 -75.61
N GLY A 21 -3.47 21.35 -74.97
CA GLY A 21 -4.84 20.78 -74.94
C GLY A 21 -5.53 20.62 -76.31
N PRO A 22 -6.84 20.24 -76.42
CA PRO A 22 -7.93 20.73 -75.58
C PRO A 22 -8.92 19.67 -75.03
N SER A 23 -9.52 20.07 -73.91
CA SER A 23 -10.85 19.79 -73.36
C SER A 23 -11.81 18.84 -74.10
N ASP A 24 -12.18 17.75 -73.43
CA ASP A 24 -13.55 17.23 -73.44
C ASP A 24 -13.85 16.62 -72.05
N GLU A 25 -14.89 17.16 -71.43
CA GLU A 25 -15.34 16.94 -70.06
C GLU A 25 -15.84 15.49 -69.86
N PRO A 26 -15.32 14.71 -68.89
CA PRO A 26 -15.85 13.38 -68.61
C PRO A 26 -17.18 13.46 -67.86
N ALA A 27 -18.21 12.81 -68.41
CA ALA A 27 -19.50 12.60 -67.77
C ALA A 27 -19.37 11.95 -66.38
N ASP A 28 -20.07 12.52 -65.40
CA ASP A 28 -20.19 12.10 -64.01
C ASP A 28 -20.64 10.63 -63.86
N PRO A 29 -19.80 9.73 -63.32
CA PRO A 29 -20.25 8.41 -62.88
C PRO A 29 -20.59 8.47 -61.38
N GLY A 30 -21.89 8.60 -61.12
CA GLY A 30 -22.61 8.31 -59.87
C GLY A 30 -21.83 8.03 -58.59
N ASP A 31 -22.04 8.92 -57.62
CA ASP A 31 -21.60 8.87 -56.21
C ASP A 31 -21.74 7.47 -55.55
N PRO A 32 -20.65 6.83 -55.06
CA PRO A 32 -20.75 5.59 -54.30
C PRO A 32 -21.25 5.89 -52.88
N SER A 33 -22.42 5.35 -52.52
CA SER A 33 -22.97 5.45 -51.16
C SER A 33 -21.97 4.95 -50.10
N PRO A 34 -21.78 5.68 -48.98
CA PRO A 34 -20.76 5.34 -47.98
C PRO A 34 -21.13 4.07 -47.19
N ILE A 35 -20.20 3.11 -47.16
CA ILE A 35 -20.29 1.89 -46.35
C ILE A 35 -20.16 2.27 -44.86
N PRO A 36 -21.07 1.87 -43.97
CA PRO A 36 -20.98 2.21 -42.55
C PRO A 36 -19.77 1.52 -41.89
N LEU A 37 -18.92 2.30 -41.22
CA LEU A 37 -17.79 1.81 -40.43
C LEU A 37 -18.28 0.99 -39.21
N PRO A 38 -17.56 -0.08 -38.82
CA PRO A 38 -17.89 -0.83 -37.61
C PRO A 38 -17.64 0.03 -36.36
N THR A 39 -18.70 0.30 -35.59
CA THR A 39 -18.59 0.98 -34.30
C THR A 39 -18.05 0.02 -33.25
N VAL A 40 -16.82 0.26 -32.76
CA VAL A 40 -16.22 -0.51 -31.66
C VAL A 40 -16.71 0.07 -30.34
N THR A 41 -17.65 -0.62 -29.70
CA THR A 41 -18.13 -0.25 -28.36
C THR A 41 -17.17 -0.77 -27.30
N VAL A 42 -16.41 0.14 -26.66
CA VAL A 42 -15.53 -0.20 -25.52
C VAL A 42 -16.38 -0.31 -24.25
N THR A 43 -16.62 -1.53 -23.79
CA THR A 43 -17.27 -1.75 -22.50
C THR A 43 -16.23 -1.69 -21.38
N VAL A 44 -16.21 -0.59 -20.62
CA VAL A 44 -15.37 -0.48 -19.42
C VAL A 44 -16.09 -1.15 -18.26
N THR A 45 -15.67 -2.37 -17.91
CA THR A 45 -16.15 -3.03 -16.69
C THR A 45 -15.45 -2.43 -15.48
N VAL A 46 -16.15 -1.53 -14.78
CA VAL A 46 -15.71 -1.06 -13.46
C VAL A 46 -16.07 -2.12 -12.44
N THR A 47 -15.10 -2.95 -12.06
CA THR A 47 -15.26 -3.86 -10.92
C THR A 47 -15.25 -3.02 -9.64
N VAL A 48 -16.44 -2.69 -9.13
CA VAL A 48 -16.56 -2.06 -7.81
C VAL A 48 -16.21 -3.11 -6.78
N GLN A 49 -14.99 -3.06 -6.26
CA GLN A 49 -14.58 -3.92 -5.15
C GLN A 49 -15.44 -3.53 -3.94
N PRO A 50 -16.21 -4.47 -3.35
CA PRO A 50 -17.01 -4.15 -2.17
C PRO A 50 -16.08 -3.58 -1.10
N ALA A 51 -16.47 -2.44 -0.52
CA ALA A 51 -15.74 -1.86 0.60
C ALA A 51 -15.56 -2.95 1.66
N ALA A 52 -14.30 -3.27 1.98
CA ALA A 52 -13.99 -4.23 3.03
C ALA A 52 -14.81 -3.87 4.27
N PRO A 53 -15.37 -4.85 5.00
CA PRO A 53 -16.18 -4.59 6.19
C PRO A 53 -15.45 -3.57 7.07
N VAL A 54 -16.12 -2.46 7.35
CA VAL A 54 -15.51 -1.34 8.07
C VAL A 54 -15.06 -1.84 9.43
N CYS A 55 -13.75 -1.92 9.57
CA CYS A 55 -13.16 -2.34 10.81
C CYS A 55 -13.43 -1.31 11.89
N THR A 56 -14.35 -1.64 12.80
CA THR A 56 -14.72 -0.77 13.92
C THR A 56 -13.94 -1.13 15.16
N ARG A 57 -13.66 -0.10 15.96
CA ARG A 57 -13.05 -0.26 17.27
C ARG A 57 -14.02 -1.03 18.18
N GLY A 58 -13.48 -1.95 18.98
CA GLY A 58 -14.20 -2.60 20.05
C GLY A 58 -14.67 -1.61 21.13
N THR A 59 -15.67 -2.04 21.88
CA THR A 59 -16.26 -1.28 23.00
C THR A 59 -15.99 -1.92 24.37
N SER A 60 -15.30 -3.05 24.39
CA SER A 60 -15.03 -3.81 25.62
C SER A 60 -14.24 -2.97 26.63
N GLY A 61 -13.29 -2.15 26.16
CA GLY A 61 -12.43 -1.32 27.02
C GLY A 61 -11.46 -2.13 27.88
N ALA A 62 -11.53 -3.47 27.82
CA ALA A 62 -10.64 -4.37 28.54
C ALA A 62 -9.19 -4.18 28.09
N ARG A 63 -8.31 -4.03 29.07
CA ARG A 63 -6.87 -3.93 28.86
C ARG A 63 -6.24 -5.28 29.11
N LEU A 64 -5.79 -5.91 28.04
CA LEU A 64 -5.06 -7.16 28.07
C LEU A 64 -3.54 -6.88 28.01
N THR A 65 -2.78 -7.67 28.74
CA THR A 65 -1.31 -7.66 28.68
C THR A 65 -0.82 -8.27 27.36
N ALA A 66 0.46 -8.08 27.03
CA ALA A 66 1.05 -8.71 25.85
C ALA A 66 0.93 -10.25 25.88
N ALA A 67 1.06 -10.86 27.06
CA ALA A 67 0.88 -12.30 27.23
C ALA A 67 -0.57 -12.75 26.98
N GLN A 68 -1.55 -11.98 27.46
CA GLN A 68 -2.97 -12.26 27.21
C GLN A 68 -3.31 -12.10 25.74
N TRP A 69 -2.85 -11.03 25.08
CA TRP A 69 -2.99 -10.89 23.63
C TRP A 69 -2.31 -12.01 22.86
N ALA A 70 -1.19 -12.54 23.34
CA ALA A 70 -0.54 -13.68 22.70
C ALA A 70 -1.41 -14.94 22.77
N VAL A 71 -2.18 -15.13 23.85
CA VAL A 71 -3.16 -16.23 23.95
C VAL A 71 -4.30 -16.01 22.96
N GLU A 72 -4.83 -14.79 22.88
CA GLU A 72 -5.88 -14.45 21.91
C GLU A 72 -5.44 -14.66 20.46
N MET A 73 -4.19 -14.32 20.14
CA MET A 73 -3.63 -14.50 18.79
C MET A 73 -3.12 -15.91 18.49
N HIS A 74 -3.13 -16.81 19.47
CA HIS A 74 -2.72 -18.19 19.28
C HIS A 74 -3.89 -19.00 18.71
N ARG A 75 -3.59 -19.78 17.66
CA ARG A 75 -4.58 -20.61 16.96
C ARG A 75 -5.30 -21.52 17.96
N ASN A 76 -6.63 -21.45 17.99
CA ASN A 76 -7.52 -22.24 18.86
C ASN A 76 -7.38 -21.98 20.37
N SER A 77 -6.74 -20.92 20.83
CA SER A 77 -6.63 -20.62 22.27
C SER A 77 -7.31 -19.32 22.68
N GLY A 78 -7.53 -18.41 21.73
CA GLY A 78 -8.26 -17.17 21.96
C GLY A 78 -9.78 -17.36 22.06
N LYS A 79 -10.42 -16.41 22.74
CA LYS A 79 -11.89 -16.26 22.77
C LYS A 79 -12.38 -15.32 21.67
N LEU A 80 -11.52 -14.43 21.21
CA LEU A 80 -11.84 -13.49 20.13
C LEU A 80 -11.81 -14.20 18.77
N PRO A 81 -12.78 -13.92 17.88
CA PRO A 81 -12.77 -14.49 16.55
C PRO A 81 -11.63 -13.90 15.70
N ASP A 82 -11.03 -14.74 14.85
CA ASP A 82 -9.91 -14.37 13.98
C ASP A 82 -10.23 -13.16 13.08
N ALA A 83 -11.49 -13.00 12.67
CA ALA A 83 -11.96 -11.83 11.93
C ALA A 83 -11.79 -10.53 12.74
N THR A 84 -12.15 -10.54 14.03
CA THR A 84 -11.97 -9.40 14.94
C THR A 84 -10.50 -9.10 15.19
N LEU A 85 -9.69 -10.15 15.41
CA LEU A 85 -8.26 -9.97 15.63
C LEU A 85 -7.55 -9.41 14.39
N THR A 86 -7.90 -9.90 13.20
CA THR A 86 -7.41 -9.38 11.92
C THR A 86 -7.83 -7.93 11.74
N CYS A 87 -9.06 -7.62 12.13
CA CYS A 87 -9.60 -6.28 12.07
C CYS A 87 -8.86 -5.29 12.99
N TYR A 88 -8.59 -5.70 14.22
CA TYR A 88 -7.77 -4.92 15.16
C TYR A 88 -6.35 -4.72 14.64
N LEU A 89 -5.72 -5.76 14.08
CA LEU A 89 -4.41 -5.63 13.45
C LEU A 89 -4.41 -4.64 12.27
N GLY A 90 -5.49 -4.59 11.49
CA GLY A 90 -5.67 -3.59 10.43
C GLY A 90 -5.77 -2.16 10.99
N LEU A 91 -6.48 -1.97 12.10
CA LEU A 91 -6.54 -0.68 12.80
C LEU A 91 -5.18 -0.26 13.37
N VAL A 92 -4.44 -1.20 13.98
CA VAL A 92 -3.11 -0.94 14.52
C VAL A 92 -2.13 -0.53 13.42
N GLN A 93 -2.15 -1.19 12.26
CA GLN A 93 -1.30 -0.84 11.11
C GLN A 93 -1.53 0.60 10.62
N LYS A 94 -2.77 1.09 10.68
CA LYS A 94 -3.11 2.47 10.30
C LYS A 94 -2.76 3.48 11.40
N ALA A 95 -2.86 3.07 12.67
CA ALA A 95 -2.69 3.97 13.81
C ALA A 95 -1.21 4.16 14.21
N SER A 96 -0.36 3.19 13.89
CA SER A 96 1.05 3.15 14.29
C SER A 96 1.98 3.11 13.07
N PRO A 97 2.99 3.99 12.98
CA PRO A 97 4.04 3.88 11.95
C PRO A 97 5.06 2.77 12.23
N VAL A 98 5.06 2.17 13.44
CA VAL A 98 6.05 1.15 13.85
C VAL A 98 5.70 -0.22 13.28
N PHE A 99 4.41 -0.59 13.23
CA PHE A 99 3.97 -1.91 12.78
C PHE A 99 3.91 -2.17 11.27
N PRO A 100 3.66 -1.17 10.38
CA PRO A 100 3.76 -1.39 8.94
C PRO A 100 5.23 -1.55 8.48
N GLU A 101 6.15 -0.81 9.09
CA GLU A 101 7.55 -0.70 8.64
C GLU A 101 8.51 -1.63 9.40
N LEU A 102 8.46 -1.64 10.73
CA LEU A 102 9.52 -2.20 11.58
C LEU A 102 9.15 -3.54 12.20
N THR A 103 7.87 -3.71 12.52
CA THR A 103 7.37 -4.84 13.28
C THR A 103 6.20 -5.44 12.53
N LYS A 104 6.50 -6.25 11.50
CA LYS A 104 5.51 -6.93 10.62
C LYS A 104 4.48 -7.71 11.45
N ALA A 105 3.48 -7.05 12.01
CA ALA A 105 2.41 -7.63 12.80
C ALA A 105 1.14 -7.79 11.96
N SER A 106 1.27 -7.73 10.63
CA SER A 106 0.13 -7.68 9.70
C SER A 106 -0.70 -8.97 9.64
N SER A 107 -0.28 -10.03 10.34
CA SER A 107 -1.02 -11.27 10.46
C SER A 107 -0.92 -11.83 11.89
N LEU A 108 -1.94 -12.59 12.30
CA LEU A 108 -2.04 -13.20 13.64
C LEU A 108 -0.76 -13.91 14.06
N GLY A 109 -0.22 -14.77 13.18
CA GLY A 109 1.00 -15.52 13.48
C GLY A 109 2.24 -14.65 13.67
N LYS A 110 2.34 -13.50 12.99
CA LYS A 110 3.48 -12.59 13.20
C LYS A 110 3.28 -11.71 14.44
N ALA A 111 2.07 -11.23 14.65
CA ALA A 111 1.68 -10.48 15.84
C ALA A 111 1.91 -11.32 17.11
N TYR A 112 1.54 -12.61 17.10
CA TYR A 112 1.86 -13.57 18.16
C TYR A 112 3.36 -13.65 18.47
N ARG A 113 4.21 -13.72 17.43
CA ARG A 113 5.68 -13.76 17.62
C ARG A 113 6.19 -12.48 18.27
N VAL A 114 5.67 -11.32 17.88
CA VAL A 114 6.04 -10.02 18.48
C VAL A 114 5.67 -10.01 19.97
N LEU A 115 4.44 -10.43 20.31
CA LEU A 115 3.96 -10.47 21.68
C LEU A 115 4.76 -11.42 22.59
N ARG A 116 5.21 -12.56 22.06
CA ARG A 116 6.02 -13.53 22.83
C ARG A 116 7.50 -13.21 22.91
N THR A 117 8.04 -12.45 21.96
CA THR A 117 9.48 -12.24 21.88
C THR A 117 9.89 -11.09 22.80
N ALA A 118 10.09 -11.36 24.10
CA ALA A 118 10.47 -10.35 25.09
C ALA A 118 11.98 -10.38 25.46
N LYS A 119 12.84 -10.89 24.56
CA LYS A 119 14.25 -11.16 24.86
C LYS A 119 15.12 -9.91 24.98
N THR A 120 14.85 -8.87 24.19
CA THR A 120 15.61 -7.60 24.19
C THR A 120 14.72 -6.45 24.65
N GLY A 121 15.32 -5.36 25.12
CA GLY A 121 14.58 -4.15 25.49
C GLY A 121 13.71 -3.59 24.35
N ARG A 122 14.21 -3.69 23.10
CA ARG A 122 13.42 -3.33 21.90
C ARG A 122 12.23 -4.25 21.71
N ASN A 123 12.42 -5.55 21.77
CA ASN A 123 11.33 -6.48 21.52
C ASN A 123 10.28 -6.47 22.66
N ARG A 124 10.71 -6.19 23.90
CA ARG A 124 9.79 -5.91 25.02
C ARG A 124 8.93 -4.68 24.75
N LEU A 125 9.54 -3.60 24.25
CA LEU A 125 8.82 -2.41 23.84
C LEU A 125 7.87 -2.70 22.67
N ASP A 126 8.29 -3.48 21.68
CA ASP A 126 7.44 -3.87 20.54
C ASP A 126 6.23 -4.71 20.99
N ALA A 127 6.43 -5.65 21.90
CA ALA A 127 5.35 -6.44 22.51
C ALA A 127 4.37 -5.55 23.30
N ALA A 128 4.91 -4.63 24.10
CA ALA A 128 4.12 -3.69 24.90
C ALA A 128 3.33 -2.70 24.01
N LEU A 129 3.96 -2.18 22.96
CA LEU A 129 3.33 -1.30 21.98
C LEU A 129 2.20 -2.03 21.25
N LEU A 130 2.43 -3.26 20.80
CA LEU A 130 1.42 -4.03 20.09
C LEU A 130 0.23 -4.30 21.02
N ALA A 131 0.48 -4.73 22.25
CA ALA A 131 -0.56 -4.94 23.25
C ALA A 131 -1.36 -3.65 23.54
N GLY A 132 -0.66 -2.52 23.69
CA GLY A 132 -1.28 -1.22 23.93
C GLY A 132 -2.16 -0.75 22.78
N TRP A 133 -1.71 -0.93 21.53
CA TRP A 133 -2.50 -0.62 20.35
C TRP A 133 -3.68 -1.56 20.14
N LEU A 134 -3.54 -2.84 20.48
CA LEU A 134 -4.65 -3.79 20.47
C LEU A 134 -5.67 -3.46 21.56
N ASN A 135 -5.22 -3.03 22.74
CA ASN A 135 -6.11 -2.52 23.78
C ASN A 135 -6.89 -1.30 23.30
N TRP A 136 -6.22 -0.37 22.61
CA TRP A 136 -6.89 0.75 21.97
C TRP A 136 -7.91 0.29 20.93
N ALA A 137 -7.55 -0.67 20.07
CA ALA A 137 -8.45 -1.27 19.09
C ALA A 137 -9.64 -1.99 19.75
N ASN A 138 -9.46 -2.56 20.94
CA ASN A 138 -10.50 -3.19 21.76
C ASN A 138 -11.37 -2.18 22.56
N GLY A 139 -11.05 -0.88 22.49
CA GLY A 139 -11.84 0.18 23.12
C GLY A 139 -11.16 0.96 24.23
N ALA A 140 -9.91 0.63 24.59
CA ALA A 140 -9.18 1.37 25.61
C ALA A 140 -8.79 2.78 25.11
N ASN A 141 -8.78 3.74 26.03
CA ASN A 141 -8.32 5.11 25.77
C ASN A 141 -6.89 5.30 26.29
N GLY A 142 -6.17 6.29 25.74
CA GLY A 142 -4.81 6.63 26.16
C GLY A 142 -3.72 6.47 25.09
N THR A 143 -3.95 6.97 23.87
CA THR A 143 -2.98 6.88 22.77
C THR A 143 -1.77 7.81 22.94
N ALA A 144 -1.81 8.78 23.85
CA ALA A 144 -0.69 9.70 24.11
C ALA A 144 0.57 8.96 24.61
N THR A 145 0.40 8.01 25.54
CA THR A 145 1.51 7.18 26.04
C THR A 145 2.03 6.23 24.96
N LEU A 146 1.14 5.69 24.12
CA LEU A 146 1.51 4.85 22.97
C LEU A 146 2.39 5.63 22.00
N LYS A 147 1.95 6.81 21.56
CA LYS A 147 2.72 7.67 20.65
C LYS A 147 4.07 8.09 21.22
N SER A 148 4.14 8.35 22.52
CA SER A 148 5.42 8.66 23.19
C SER A 148 6.38 7.48 23.17
N ALA A 149 5.88 6.27 23.45
CA ALA A 149 6.65 5.05 23.41
C ALA A 149 7.10 4.69 21.97
N GLU A 150 6.27 4.95 20.97
CA GLU A 150 6.63 4.80 19.55
C GLU A 150 7.76 5.73 19.15
N LYS A 151 7.72 7.00 19.58
CA LYS A 151 8.81 7.95 19.33
C LYS A 151 10.14 7.44 19.88
N ILE A 152 10.13 6.84 21.07
CA ILE A 152 11.31 6.18 21.65
C ILE A 152 11.72 4.98 20.79
N ARG A 153 10.78 4.20 20.27
CA ARG A 153 11.08 3.05 19.42
C ARG A 153 11.71 3.43 18.09
N LEU A 154 11.27 4.55 17.50
CA LEU A 154 11.75 5.10 16.24
C LEU A 154 13.12 5.80 16.38
N THR A 155 13.49 6.20 17.58
CA THR A 155 14.79 6.85 17.83
C THR A 155 15.91 5.81 17.77
N ALA A 156 16.82 5.97 16.79
CA ALA A 156 17.88 4.98 16.51
C ALA A 156 18.80 4.69 17.70
N LYS A 157 19.06 5.69 18.56
CA LYS A 157 19.97 5.63 19.72
C LYS A 157 19.27 5.54 21.08
N SER A 158 18.04 5.01 21.13
CA SER A 158 17.34 4.82 22.41
C SER A 158 18.11 3.88 23.35
N THR A 159 18.36 4.36 24.56
CA THR A 159 19.07 3.60 25.60
C THR A 159 18.20 2.45 26.12
N ALA A 160 18.83 1.39 26.65
CA ALA A 160 18.11 0.26 27.25
C ALA A 160 17.16 0.70 28.36
N THR A 161 17.55 1.69 29.16
CA THR A 161 16.71 2.29 30.22
C THR A 161 15.49 3.01 29.64
N ALA A 162 15.65 3.78 28.57
CA ALA A 162 14.54 4.45 27.90
C ALA A 162 13.54 3.44 27.31
N LEU A 163 14.04 2.38 26.67
CA LEU A 163 13.22 1.30 26.13
C LEU A 163 12.45 0.56 27.24
N LYS A 164 13.12 0.26 28.37
CA LYS A 164 12.50 -0.39 29.52
C LYS A 164 11.42 0.49 30.14
N LYS A 165 11.72 1.77 30.38
CA LYS A 165 10.75 2.73 30.94
C LYS A 165 9.53 2.90 30.02
N ALA A 166 9.75 2.98 28.71
CA ALA A 166 8.68 3.04 27.72
C ALA A 166 7.81 1.77 27.77
N ALA A 167 8.40 0.58 27.80
CA ALA A 167 7.65 -0.67 27.90
C ALA A 167 6.82 -0.72 29.19
N THR A 168 7.40 -0.39 30.34
CA THR A 168 6.70 -0.39 31.63
C THR A 168 5.56 0.64 31.68
N SER A 169 5.72 1.80 31.04
CA SER A 169 4.65 2.81 30.96
C SER A 169 3.40 2.34 30.19
N LEU A 170 3.56 1.28 29.38
CA LEU A 170 2.47 0.63 28.64
C LEU A 170 1.87 -0.59 29.36
N GLY A 171 2.36 -0.92 30.57
CA GLY A 171 1.90 -2.07 31.34
C GLY A 171 2.63 -3.39 31.05
N ALA A 172 3.90 -3.30 30.63
CA ALA A 172 4.80 -4.45 30.48
C ALA A 172 5.71 -4.71 31.68
#